data_AF-A0A6B1GRY0-F1
#
_entry.id   AF-A0A6B1GRY0-F1
#
_cell.length_a   1.000
_cell.length_b   1.000
_cell.length_c   1.000
_cell.angle_alpha   90.00
_cell.angle_beta   90.00
_cell.angle_gamma   90.00
#
_symmetry.space_group_name_H-M   'P 1'
#
loop_
_entity.id
_entity.type
_entity.pdbx_description
1 polymer ?
#
loop_
_entity_poly.entity_id
_entity_poly.type
_entity_poly.pdbx_seq_one_letter_code
_entity_poly.pdbx_strand_id
1 'polypeptide(L)'
;MPNLSWHDLLNRRDALVLDIRSRKSADFSEQVLVALIDTTGAPRFVAMGRTLTLFRTTAATGARNARTGAVWTCRDDRPEAGKVLSWPEVHDPLVQALETAGVVLAWDVPPKAQMLVQTARKHSLSLPAIPWRDLRVNYQQFGYPGDSLAAAAKRHVNRACFPGPLARCHLALAVMKACGG
;
A
#
# COMPACT_ATOMS: atom_id res chain seq x y z
N MET A 1 -12.08 -5.54 -18.29
CA MET A 1 -12.69 -4.25 -17.94
C MET A 1 -12.41 -3.26 -19.06
N PRO A 2 -13.36 -2.37 -19.43
CA PRO A 2 -13.08 -1.32 -20.43
C PRO A 2 -11.91 -0.44 -19.96
N ASN A 3 -11.11 0.03 -20.91
CA ASN A 3 -10.01 0.99 -20.67
C ASN A 3 -10.60 2.36 -20.30
N LEU A 4 -11.15 2.49 -19.09
CA LEU A 4 -11.69 3.75 -18.58
C LEU A 4 -10.56 4.78 -18.45
N SER A 5 -10.84 6.04 -18.74
CA SER A 5 -9.86 7.12 -18.54
C SER A 5 -9.58 7.35 -17.05
N TRP A 6 -8.52 8.09 -16.71
CA TRP A 6 -8.30 8.52 -15.33
C TRP A 6 -9.43 9.41 -14.80
N HIS A 7 -10.00 10.25 -15.66
CA HIS A 7 -11.17 11.06 -15.32
C HIS A 7 -12.36 10.18 -14.91
N ASP A 8 -12.69 9.16 -15.69
CA ASP A 8 -13.79 8.24 -15.38
C ASP A 8 -13.53 7.47 -14.08
N LEU A 9 -12.30 7.02 -13.86
CA LEU A 9 -11.91 6.34 -12.62
C LEU A 9 -12.08 7.23 -11.40
N LEU A 10 -11.69 8.51 -11.49
CA LEU A 10 -11.79 9.46 -10.39
C LEU A 10 -13.24 9.74 -9.98
N ASN A 11 -14.19 9.62 -10.91
CA ASN A 11 -15.61 9.84 -10.65
C ASN A 11 -16.35 8.60 -10.13
N ARG A 12 -15.69 7.43 -10.09
CA ARG A 12 -16.27 6.19 -9.59
C ARG A 12 -16.23 6.13 -8.06
N ARG A 13 -17.37 5.80 -7.45
CA ARG A 13 -17.51 5.59 -5.99
C ARG A 13 -16.99 4.24 -5.51
N ASP A 14 -16.89 3.28 -6.42
CA ASP A 14 -16.45 1.90 -6.19
C ASP A 14 -14.97 1.68 -6.61
N ALA A 15 -14.26 2.76 -6.96
CA ALA A 15 -12.83 2.74 -7.22
C ALA A 15 -12.05 3.04 -5.93
N LEU A 16 -11.17 2.11 -5.55
CA LEU A 16 -10.37 2.23 -4.34
C LEU A 16 -8.88 2.28 -4.68
N VAL A 17 -8.13 3.15 -4.01
CA VAL A 17 -6.67 3.27 -4.16
C VAL A 17 -5.99 2.56 -3.00
N LEU A 18 -5.15 1.56 -3.32
CA LEU A 18 -4.47 0.71 -2.35
C LEU A 18 -2.95 0.93 -2.38
N ASP A 19 -2.35 1.01 -1.19
CA ASP A 19 -0.93 0.80 -0.99
C ASP A 19 -0.73 -0.17 0.17
N ILE A 20 0.30 -1.00 0.05
CA ILE A 20 0.71 -1.96 1.06
C ILE A 20 2.22 -1.92 1.18
N ARG A 21 2.71 -2.03 2.41
CA ARG A 21 4.13 -2.11 2.73
C ARG A 21 4.36 -3.08 3.86
N SER A 22 5.48 -3.80 3.79
CA SER A 22 5.98 -4.51 4.94
C SER A 22 7.16 -3.79 5.57
N ARG A 23 7.25 -3.87 6.89
CA ARG A 23 8.34 -3.38 7.71
C ARG A 23 8.79 -4.52 8.61
N LYS A 24 10.06 -4.90 8.54
CA LYS A 24 10.63 -5.83 9.51
C LYS A 24 10.72 -5.14 10.87
N SER A 25 10.15 -5.77 11.90
CA SER A 25 10.37 -5.38 13.29
C SER A 25 11.68 -5.98 13.80
N ALA A 26 12.25 -5.37 14.84
CA ALA A 26 13.42 -5.88 15.54
C ALA A 26 13.18 -7.28 16.13
N ASP A 27 11.94 -7.60 16.49
CA ASP A 27 11.56 -8.83 17.20
C ASP A 27 11.25 -10.01 16.27
N PHE A 28 11.83 -10.06 15.07
CA PHE A 28 11.56 -11.10 14.06
C PHE A 28 10.10 -11.17 13.55
N SER A 29 9.22 -10.27 13.97
CA SER A 29 7.87 -10.09 13.40
C SER A 29 7.90 -9.16 12.18
N GLU A 30 7.13 -9.44 11.15
CA GLU A 30 6.91 -8.53 10.03
C GLU A 30 5.60 -7.75 10.29
N GLN A 31 5.66 -6.42 10.14
CA GLN A 31 4.49 -5.56 10.21
C GLN A 31 4.05 -5.23 8.79
N VAL A 32 2.80 -5.52 8.46
CA VAL A 32 2.17 -5.22 7.18
C VAL A 32 1.22 -4.05 7.38
N LEU A 33 1.55 -2.93 6.75
CA LEU A 33 0.73 -1.73 6.73
C LEU A 33 -0.07 -1.72 5.43
N VAL A 34 -1.38 -1.61 5.54
CA VAL A 34 -2.30 -1.56 4.41
C VAL A 34 -3.15 -0.31 4.52
N ALA A 35 -3.25 0.43 3.42
CA ALA A 35 -4.18 1.55 3.31
C ALA A 35 -5.01 1.41 2.03
N LEU A 36 -6.27 1.77 2.16
CA LEU A 36 -7.27 1.81 1.12
C LEU A 36 -8.07 3.10 1.29
N ILE A 37 -8.08 3.92 0.26
CA ILE A 37 -8.87 5.16 0.22
C ILE A 37 -9.79 5.12 -0.99
N ASP A 38 -10.87 5.89 -0.99
CA ASP A 38 -11.64 6.15 -2.20
C ASP A 38 -11.03 7.29 -3.03
N THR A 39 -11.65 7.58 -4.18
CA THR A 39 -11.24 8.63 -5.12
C THR A 39 -11.46 10.07 -4.62
N THR A 40 -12.27 10.25 -3.57
CA THR A 40 -12.37 11.52 -2.85
C THR A 40 -11.15 11.75 -1.96
N GLY A 41 -10.49 10.67 -1.57
CA GLY A 41 -9.37 10.65 -0.63
C GLY A 41 -9.80 10.22 0.77
N ALA A 42 -11.06 9.86 1.00
CA ALA A 42 -11.50 9.41 2.31
C ALA A 42 -10.97 7.99 2.59
N PRO A 43 -10.44 7.73 3.80
CA PRO A 43 -9.99 6.40 4.17
C PRO A 43 -11.17 5.44 4.25
N ARG A 44 -11.05 4.30 3.56
CA ARG A 44 -12.00 3.17 3.62
C ARG A 44 -11.48 2.06 4.50
N PHE A 45 -10.16 1.91 4.55
CA PHE A 45 -9.50 0.96 5.43
C PHE A 45 -8.05 1.41 5.66
N VAL A 46 -7.62 1.47 6.91
CA VAL A 46 -6.21 1.72 7.27
C VAL A 46 -5.89 0.85 8.46
N ALA A 47 -4.95 -0.07 8.28
CA ALA A 47 -4.61 -1.02 9.34
C ALA A 47 -3.13 -1.40 9.32
N MET A 48 -2.65 -1.79 10.50
CA MET A 48 -1.32 -2.35 10.72
C MET A 48 -1.48 -3.74 11.29
N GLY A 49 -1.19 -4.74 10.45
CA GLY A 49 -1.20 -6.15 10.83
C GLY A 49 0.20 -6.64 11.19
N ARG A 50 0.28 -7.49 12.21
CA ARG A 50 1.49 -8.23 12.57
C ARG A 50 1.43 -9.64 12.01
N THR A 51 2.49 -10.03 11.32
CA THR A 51 2.75 -11.40 10.88
C THR A 51 3.94 -11.93 11.68
N LEU A 52 3.79 -13.12 12.24
CA LEU A 52 4.90 -13.78 12.92
C LEU A 52 5.73 -14.51 11.87
N THR A 53 7.03 -14.24 11.81
CA THR A 53 7.93 -15.05 11.00
C THR A 53 8.22 -16.33 11.78
N LEU A 54 7.53 -17.43 11.46
CA LEU A 54 7.89 -18.75 11.95
C LEU A 54 9.22 -19.16 11.30
N PHE A 55 10.34 -18.85 11.95
CA PHE A 55 11.59 -19.51 11.61
C PHE A 55 11.56 -20.92 12.21
N ARG A 56 11.80 -21.94 11.36
CA ARG A 56 12.41 -23.18 11.83
C ARG A 56 13.75 -22.77 12.44
N THR A 57 13.88 -22.90 13.76
CA THR A 57 15.13 -22.66 14.49
C THR A 57 16.22 -23.59 13.95
N THR A 58 17.11 -23.04 13.13
CA THR A 58 18.50 -23.48 13.09
C THR A 58 19.30 -22.38 13.75
N ALA A 59 19.82 -22.68 14.93
CA ALA A 59 20.68 -21.80 15.70
C ALA A 59 21.83 -21.26 14.85
N ALA A 60 22.01 -19.94 14.82
CA ALA A 60 23.27 -19.33 14.45
C ALA A 60 23.44 -18.02 15.21
N THR A 61 24.42 -18.06 16.10
CA THR A 61 24.87 -17.03 17.03
C THR A 61 25.58 -15.90 16.27
N GLY A 62 25.28 -14.66 16.63
CA GLY A 62 26.22 -13.54 16.56
C GLY A 62 26.23 -12.68 15.30
N ALA A 63 25.97 -11.37 15.47
CA ALA A 63 26.92 -10.30 15.15
C ALA A 63 26.34 -8.92 15.50
N ARG A 64 27.11 -8.15 16.26
CA ARG A 64 26.92 -6.71 16.50
C ARG A 64 27.23 -5.92 15.23
N ASN A 65 26.48 -4.85 14.97
CA ASN A 65 27.09 -3.56 14.61
C ASN A 65 26.10 -2.41 14.75
N ALA A 66 26.46 -1.43 15.58
CA ALA A 66 25.83 -0.13 15.66
C ALA A 66 26.72 0.88 14.93
N ARG A 67 26.18 1.54 13.89
CA ARG A 67 26.69 2.83 13.41
C ARG A 67 25.54 3.81 13.41
N THR A 68 25.59 4.72 14.38
CA THR A 68 24.74 5.89 14.49
C THR A 68 25.13 6.91 13.44
N GLY A 69 24.33 7.00 12.37
CA GLY A 69 24.19 8.21 11.57
C GLY A 69 22.83 8.81 11.90
N ALA A 70 22.82 10.05 12.39
CA ALA A 70 21.59 10.75 12.75
C ALA A 70 20.67 10.90 11.53
N VAL A 71 19.52 10.23 11.56
CA VAL A 71 18.43 10.41 10.60
C VAL A 71 17.34 11.20 11.29
N TRP A 72 17.02 12.35 10.69
CA TRP A 72 15.92 13.22 11.07
C TRP A 72 14.61 12.42 11.09
N THR A 73 14.03 12.23 12.28
CA THR A 73 12.76 11.55 12.45
C THR A 73 11.62 12.51 12.12
N CYS A 74 11.14 12.46 10.88
CA CYS A 74 9.82 13.02 10.57
C CYS A 74 8.77 12.21 11.32
N ARG A 75 7.94 12.92 12.08
CA ARG A 75 6.83 12.42 12.89
C ARG A 75 6.07 11.34 12.12
N ASP A 76 6.08 10.10 12.64
CA ASP A 76 5.27 9.02 12.12
C ASP A 76 3.82 9.51 11.99
N ASP A 77 3.23 9.40 10.79
CA ASP A 77 1.78 9.33 10.61
C ASP A 77 1.31 7.98 11.19
N ARG A 78 1.44 7.84 12.51
CA ARG A 78 0.85 6.78 13.31
C ARG A 78 -0.66 6.90 13.10
N PRO A 79 -1.38 5.85 12.68
CA PRO A 79 -2.79 5.78 13.02
C PRO A 79 -2.89 5.99 14.54
N GLU A 80 -3.83 6.84 14.97
CA GLU A 80 -3.98 7.25 16.36
C GLU A 80 -3.80 6.05 17.31
N ALA A 81 -2.82 6.15 18.21
CA ALA A 81 -2.55 5.21 19.30
C ALA A 81 -2.48 3.70 18.93
N GLY A 82 -1.34 3.26 18.38
CA GLY A 82 -0.56 2.16 18.98
C GLY A 82 -1.08 0.71 18.95
N LYS A 83 -2.28 0.40 18.45
CA LYS A 83 -2.76 -0.99 18.40
C LYS A 83 -2.34 -1.66 17.09
N VAL A 84 -1.26 -2.42 17.16
CA VAL A 84 -0.90 -3.36 16.09
C VAL A 84 -1.77 -4.60 16.26
N LEU A 85 -2.62 -4.87 15.28
CA LEU A 85 -3.51 -6.02 15.27
C LEU A 85 -2.79 -7.25 14.71
N SER A 86 -3.25 -8.44 15.05
CA SER A 86 -2.83 -9.66 14.34
C SER A 86 -3.37 -9.63 12.92
N TRP A 87 -2.67 -10.26 11.96
CA TRP A 87 -3.16 -10.30 10.58
C TRP A 87 -4.59 -10.85 10.43
N PRO A 88 -5.03 -11.90 11.16
CA PRO A 88 -6.42 -12.35 11.12
C PRO A 88 -7.44 -11.27 11.53
N GLU A 89 -7.15 -10.45 12.53
CA GLU A 89 -8.03 -9.33 12.94
C GLU A 89 -8.11 -8.22 11.87
N VAL A 90 -7.07 -8.11 11.02
CA VAL A 90 -7.01 -7.15 9.90
C VAL A 90 -7.70 -7.70 8.64
N HIS A 91 -7.77 -9.02 8.53
CA HIS A 91 -8.18 -9.71 7.30
C HIS A 91 -9.65 -9.46 6.93
N ASP A 92 -10.59 -9.74 7.84
CA ASP A 92 -12.01 -9.71 7.49
C ASP A 92 -12.49 -8.29 7.14
N PRO A 93 -12.09 -7.22 7.86
CA PRO A 93 -12.44 -5.86 7.46
C PRO A 93 -11.77 -5.43 6.13
N LEU A 94 -10.57 -5.96 5.83
CA LEU A 94 -9.92 -5.74 4.53
C LEU A 94 -10.71 -6.41 3.39
N VAL A 95 -11.12 -7.67 3.58
CA VAL A 95 -11.92 -8.42 2.61
C VAL A 95 -13.24 -7.70 2.35
N GLN A 96 -13.95 -7.28 3.40
CA GLN A 96 -15.20 -6.52 3.26
C GLN A 96 -15.00 -5.24 2.43
N ALA A 97 -13.90 -4.51 2.65
CA ALA A 97 -13.60 -3.33 1.86
C ALA A 97 -13.29 -3.66 0.38
N LEU A 98 -12.54 -4.74 0.12
CA LEU A 98 -12.18 -5.18 -1.22
C LEU A 98 -13.38 -5.73 -2.02
N GLU A 99 -14.34 -6.40 -1.36
CA GLU A 99 -15.53 -6.94 -2.00
C GLU A 99 -16.48 -5.85 -2.50
N THR A 100 -16.47 -4.68 -1.86
CA THR A 100 -17.25 -3.52 -2.31
C THR A 100 -16.58 -2.77 -3.47
N ALA A 101 -15.35 -3.12 -3.83
CA ALA A 101 -14.58 -2.43 -4.86
C ALA A 101 -14.91 -2.97 -6.25
N GLY A 102 -15.41 -2.11 -7.14
CA GLY A 102 -15.50 -2.43 -8.56
C GLY A 102 -14.14 -2.37 -9.26
N VAL A 103 -13.16 -1.64 -8.72
CA VAL A 103 -11.77 -1.64 -9.19
C VAL A 103 -10.82 -1.24 -8.05
N VAL A 104 -9.66 -1.91 -7.97
CA VAL A 104 -8.59 -1.55 -7.04
C VAL A 104 -7.38 -1.03 -7.80
N LEU A 105 -7.11 0.25 -7.58
CA LEU A 105 -6.04 1.02 -8.19
C LEU A 105 -4.79 0.93 -7.31
N ALA A 106 -3.66 0.55 -7.89
CA ALA A 106 -2.39 0.66 -7.19
C ALA A 106 -1.26 1.04 -8.15
N TRP A 107 -0.25 1.72 -7.62
CA TRP A 107 0.96 2.03 -8.38
C TRP A 107 1.92 0.84 -8.31
N ASP A 108 2.17 0.16 -9.44
CA ASP A 108 3.00 -1.05 -9.49
C ASP A 108 2.31 -2.23 -8.75
N VAL A 109 1.30 -2.81 -9.42
CA VAL A 109 0.39 -3.83 -8.85
C VAL A 109 1.08 -5.16 -8.50
N PRO A 110 1.92 -5.77 -9.37
CA PRO A 110 2.43 -7.12 -9.15
C PRO A 110 3.05 -7.35 -7.76
N PRO A 111 3.97 -6.51 -7.24
CA PRO A 111 4.54 -6.73 -5.91
C PRO A 111 3.52 -6.58 -4.77
N LYS A 112 2.51 -5.71 -4.93
CA LYS A 112 1.46 -5.50 -3.91
C LYS A 112 0.49 -6.66 -3.85
N ALA A 113 0.04 -7.11 -5.00
CA ALA A 113 -0.83 -8.28 -5.11
C ALA A 113 -0.13 -9.52 -4.53
N GLN A 114 1.15 -9.72 -4.88
CA GLN A 114 1.94 -10.81 -4.32
C GLN A 114 2.07 -10.72 -2.79
N MET A 115 2.37 -9.53 -2.25
CA MET A 115 2.51 -9.32 -0.80
C MET A 115 1.20 -9.61 -0.05
N LEU A 116 0.07 -9.13 -0.56
CA LEU A 116 -1.26 -9.41 0.02
C LEU A 116 -1.58 -10.90 0.03
N VAL A 117 -1.41 -11.57 -1.12
CA VAL A 117 -1.70 -13.01 -1.26
C VAL A 117 -0.77 -13.85 -0.39
N GLN A 118 0.53 -13.54 -0.35
CA GLN A 118 1.47 -14.25 0.49
C GLN A 118 1.15 -14.07 1.97
N THR A 119 0.78 -12.85 2.38
CA THR A 119 0.39 -12.59 3.77
C THR A 119 -0.86 -13.36 4.16
N ALA A 120 -1.91 -13.35 3.34
CA ALA A 120 -3.12 -14.14 3.60
C ALA A 120 -2.81 -15.65 3.69
N ARG A 121 -2.03 -16.18 2.73
CA ARG A 121 -1.63 -17.60 2.71
C ARG A 121 -0.82 -18.03 3.93
N LYS A 122 0.09 -17.18 4.43
CA LYS A 122 0.87 -17.45 5.67
C LYS A 122 -0.03 -17.70 6.88
N HIS A 123 -1.25 -17.15 6.87
CA HIS A 123 -2.24 -17.28 7.94
C HIS A 123 -3.38 -18.25 7.59
N SER A 124 -3.25 -19.04 6.52
CA SER A 124 -4.30 -19.94 6.02
C SER A 124 -5.62 -19.23 5.68
N LEU A 125 -5.52 -17.96 5.24
CA LEU A 125 -6.65 -17.13 4.82
C LEU A 125 -6.64 -16.92 3.31
N SER A 126 -7.80 -16.57 2.76
CA SER A 126 -8.00 -16.32 1.33
C SER A 126 -8.52 -14.91 1.08
N LEU A 127 -7.98 -14.25 0.05
CA LEU A 127 -8.51 -12.98 -0.45
C LEU A 127 -9.52 -13.25 -1.58
N PRO A 128 -10.53 -12.37 -1.75
CA PRO A 128 -11.42 -12.42 -2.91
C PRO A 128 -10.65 -12.15 -4.21
N ALA A 129 -11.28 -12.37 -5.35
CA ALA A 129 -10.74 -11.93 -6.63
C ALA A 129 -10.73 -10.40 -6.68
N ILE A 130 -9.53 -9.79 -6.71
CA ILE A 130 -9.39 -8.34 -6.68
C ILE A 130 -9.29 -7.81 -8.13
N PRO A 131 -10.18 -6.91 -8.56
CA PRO A 131 -10.13 -6.28 -9.89
C PRO A 131 -9.03 -5.22 -9.97
N TRP A 132 -7.78 -5.67 -10.05
CA TRP A 132 -6.61 -4.79 -10.06
C TRP A 132 -6.53 -3.94 -11.32
N ARG A 133 -6.06 -2.70 -11.14
CA ARG A 133 -5.60 -1.84 -12.22
C ARG A 133 -4.30 -1.13 -11.85
N ASP A 134 -3.30 -1.27 -12.72
CA ASP A 134 -1.98 -0.71 -12.49
C ASP A 134 -1.89 0.74 -13.00
N LEU A 135 -1.79 1.66 -12.05
CA LEU A 135 -1.65 3.09 -12.33
C LEU A 135 -0.35 3.42 -13.06
N ARG A 136 0.73 2.65 -12.85
CA ARG A 136 2.01 2.87 -13.51
C ARG A 136 1.91 2.55 -15.01
N VAL A 137 1.25 1.46 -15.35
CA VAL A 137 1.01 1.07 -16.76
C VAL A 137 0.14 2.11 -17.46
N ASN A 138 -0.95 2.52 -16.81
CA ASN A 138 -1.78 3.62 -17.31
C ASN A 138 -0.97 4.90 -17.51
N TYR A 139 -0.12 5.27 -16.55
CA TYR A 139 0.71 6.47 -16.64
C TYR A 139 1.68 6.42 -17.82
N GLN A 140 2.25 5.23 -18.13
CA GLN A 140 3.07 5.02 -19.32
C GLN A 140 2.30 5.16 -20.62
N GLN A 141 1.04 4.71 -20.66
CA GLN A 141 0.18 4.86 -21.85
C GLN A 141 -0.10 6.32 -22.21
N PHE A 142 -0.01 7.24 -21.24
CA PHE A 142 -0.10 8.69 -21.48
C PHE A 142 1.23 9.32 -21.94
N GLY A 143 2.25 8.52 -22.26
CA GLY A 143 3.55 9.01 -22.74
C GLY A 143 4.49 9.50 -21.63
N TYR A 144 4.11 9.31 -20.36
CA TYR A 144 5.01 9.60 -19.25
C TYR A 144 5.97 8.43 -19.00
N PRO A 145 7.22 8.69 -18.56
CA PRO A 145 8.13 7.62 -18.20
C PRO A 145 7.57 6.82 -17.01
N GLY A 146 7.72 5.49 -17.09
CA GLY A 146 7.20 4.53 -16.11
C GLY A 146 8.00 4.49 -14.81
N ASP A 147 8.23 5.67 -14.25
CA ASP A 147 9.07 5.90 -13.10
C ASP A 147 8.32 5.52 -11.80
N SER A 148 9.04 5.60 -10.68
CA SER A 148 8.42 5.45 -9.36
C SER A 148 7.33 6.50 -9.12
N LEU A 149 6.36 6.17 -8.25
CA LEU A 149 5.33 7.13 -7.81
C LEU A 149 5.94 8.45 -7.30
N ALA A 150 7.10 8.38 -6.63
CA ALA A 150 7.77 9.57 -6.12
C ALA A 150 8.26 10.49 -7.26
N ALA A 151 8.76 9.91 -8.36
CA ALA A 151 9.17 10.67 -9.53
C ALA A 151 7.97 11.29 -10.25
N ALA A 152 6.87 10.54 -10.42
CA ALA A 152 5.62 11.06 -10.97
C ALA A 152 5.05 12.20 -10.12
N ALA A 153 5.05 12.05 -8.80
CA ALA A 153 4.60 13.08 -7.87
C ALA A 153 5.47 14.33 -7.89
N LYS A 154 6.80 14.17 -7.97
CA LYS A 154 7.73 15.30 -8.13
C LYS A 154 7.44 16.09 -9.40
N ARG A 155 7.09 15.41 -10.50
CA ARG A 155 6.79 16.03 -11.80
C ARG A 155 5.47 16.81 -11.79
N HIS A 156 4.41 16.24 -11.22
CA HIS A 156 3.05 16.74 -11.41
C HIS A 156 2.44 17.46 -10.21
N VAL A 157 2.94 17.18 -9.00
CA VAL A 157 2.33 17.65 -7.75
C VAL A 157 3.30 18.50 -6.93
N ASN A 158 4.59 18.53 -7.30
CA ASN A 158 5.68 19.17 -6.55
C ASN A 158 5.67 18.85 -5.05
N ARG A 159 5.20 17.64 -4.68
CA ARG A 159 5.12 17.17 -3.31
C ARG A 159 6.19 16.14 -3.02
N ALA A 160 6.80 16.25 -1.85
CA ALA A 160 7.69 15.22 -1.31
C ALA A 160 6.90 13.93 -1.05
N CYS A 161 7.53 12.77 -1.31
CA CYS A 161 6.93 11.49 -0.97
C CYS A 161 7.01 11.29 0.55
N PHE A 162 5.85 11.25 1.21
CA PHE A 162 5.77 10.95 2.64
C PHE A 162 5.84 9.44 2.90
N PRO A 163 6.45 9.01 4.02
CA PRO A 163 6.54 7.60 4.37
C PRO A 163 5.21 7.09 4.91
N GLY A 164 4.55 6.21 4.17
CA GLY A 164 3.36 5.50 4.67
C GLY A 164 2.42 5.08 3.55
N PRO A 165 1.71 3.93 3.67
CA PRO A 165 0.75 3.52 2.66
C PRO A 165 -0.36 4.54 2.41
N LEU A 166 -0.94 5.14 3.47
CA LEU A 166 -2.01 6.13 3.32
C LEU A 166 -1.55 7.35 2.53
N ALA A 167 -0.41 7.93 2.91
CA ALA A 167 0.15 9.08 2.20
C ALA A 167 0.48 8.75 0.74
N ARG A 168 0.88 7.52 0.44
CA ARG A 168 1.12 7.05 -0.94
C ARG A 168 -0.17 6.86 -1.73
N CYS A 169 -1.25 6.41 -1.11
CA CYS A 169 -2.56 6.40 -1.75
C CYS A 169 -2.99 7.82 -2.14
N HIS A 170 -2.88 8.79 -1.22
CA HIS A 170 -3.16 10.19 -1.52
C HIS A 170 -2.25 10.76 -2.61
N LEU A 171 -0.98 10.38 -2.63
CA LEU A 171 -0.03 10.82 -3.64
C LEU A 171 -0.37 10.26 -5.02
N ALA A 172 -0.72 8.97 -5.11
CA ALA A 172 -1.20 8.36 -6.34
C ALA A 172 -2.47 9.04 -6.86
N LEU A 173 -3.43 9.31 -5.96
CA LEU A 173 -4.65 10.03 -6.29
C LEU A 173 -4.35 11.46 -6.79
N ALA A 174 -3.40 12.16 -6.18
CA ALA A 174 -3.00 13.51 -6.61
C ALA A 174 -2.35 13.50 -8.00
N VAL A 175 -1.48 12.52 -8.29
CA VAL A 175 -0.92 12.32 -9.63
C VAL A 175 -2.04 12.03 -10.64
N MET A 176 -3.00 11.18 -10.30
CA MET A 176 -4.15 10.89 -11.17
C MET A 176 -4.94 12.15 -11.50
N LYS A 177 -5.25 12.98 -10.50
CA LYS A 177 -5.96 14.25 -10.69
C LYS A 177 -5.16 15.24 -11.54
N ALA A 178 -3.83 15.27 -11.39
CA ALA A 178 -2.97 16.18 -12.15
C ALA A 178 -2.83 15.80 -13.64
N CYS A 179 -2.87 14.51 -13.99
CA CYS A 179 -2.76 14.10 -15.40
C CYS A 179 -4.11 13.77 -16.08
N GLY A 180 -5.18 13.58 -15.31
CA GLY A 180 -6.52 13.25 -15.81
C GLY A 180 -7.55 14.37 -15.69
N GLY A 181 -7.13 15.55 -15.21
CA GLY A 181 -7.91 16.79 -15.23
C GLY A 181 -7.76 17.56 -16.54
#